data_AF-X1JVS4-F1
#
_entry.id   AF-X1JVS4-F1
#
_cell.length_a   1.000
_cell.length_b   1.000
_cell.length_c   1.000
_cell.angle_alpha   90.00
_cell.angle_beta   90.00
_cell.angle_gamma   90.00
#
_symmetry.space_group_name_H-M   'P 1'
#
loop_
_entity.id
_entity.type
_entity.pdbx_description
1 polymer ?
#
loop_
_entity_poly.entity_id
_entity_poly.type
_entity_poly.pdbx_seq_one_letter_code
_entity_poly.pdbx_strand_id
1 'polypeptide(L)'
;PTPLGEGKTTTTMGLLEGMGKRGLNVGGAIRQPSGGPTMNIKGTAAGGGNALAIPMTEFSMGLTGDINDIMNAHNLAMVALTARMQHERNYNDEQLARLTKMHRLDIDPTKVEMGWIMDFCAQSLRNIIIGMGGRMDGFTMQSKFGIAVSSELMAMLSIVRDLADLRERKIGEVSFNYCLVIGDKTEELKTWQARS
;
A
#
# COMPACT_ATOMS: atom_id res chain seq x y z
N PRO A 1 -18.71 -5.46 -15.91
CA PRO A 1 -19.34 -4.20 -15.44
C PRO A 1 -19.82 -3.38 -16.62
N THR A 2 -21.13 -3.26 -16.78
CA THR A 2 -21.75 -2.30 -17.71
C THR A 2 -21.97 -0.94 -17.01
N PRO A 3 -22.13 0.16 -17.76
CA PRO A 3 -22.40 1.49 -17.19
C PRO A 3 -23.66 1.57 -16.31
N LEU A 4 -24.62 0.65 -16.52
CA LEU A 4 -25.89 0.61 -15.79
C LEU A 4 -25.76 0.06 -14.36
N GLY A 5 -24.61 -0.53 -14.00
CA GLY A 5 -24.40 -1.15 -12.69
C GLY A 5 -25.09 -2.50 -12.56
N GLU A 6 -24.39 -3.46 -11.96
CA GLU A 6 -24.88 -4.84 -11.82
C GLU A 6 -25.46 -5.14 -10.42
N GLY A 7 -25.38 -4.18 -9.48
CA GLY A 7 -25.96 -4.33 -8.14
C GLY A 7 -25.35 -5.45 -7.28
N LYS A 8 -24.16 -5.97 -7.62
CA LYS A 8 -23.57 -7.15 -6.95
C LYS A 8 -23.57 -7.07 -5.42
N THR A 9 -23.09 -5.98 -4.84
CA THR A 9 -23.07 -5.82 -3.38
C THR A 9 -24.47 -5.76 -2.80
N THR A 10 -25.40 -5.07 -3.47
CA THR A 10 -26.82 -5.02 -3.07
C THR A 10 -27.44 -6.43 -3.05
N THR A 11 -27.14 -7.26 -4.06
CA THR A 11 -27.56 -8.67 -4.08
C THR A 11 -26.95 -9.47 -2.94
N THR A 12 -25.66 -9.27 -2.64
CA THR A 12 -25.01 -9.92 -1.49
C THR A 12 -25.70 -9.54 -0.18
N MET A 13 -25.93 -8.26 0.09
CA MET A 13 -26.63 -7.81 1.32
C MET A 13 -28.04 -8.38 1.41
N GLY A 14 -28.82 -8.29 0.33
CA GLY A 14 -30.20 -8.80 0.31
C GLY A 14 -30.29 -10.31 0.50
N LEU A 15 -29.30 -11.07 0.00
CA LEU A 15 -29.23 -12.51 0.20
C LEU A 15 -28.97 -12.87 1.68
N LEU A 16 -28.04 -12.16 2.33
CA LEU A 16 -27.74 -12.36 3.75
C LEU A 16 -28.96 -12.05 4.62
N GLU A 17 -29.60 -10.90 4.39
CA GLU A 17 -30.82 -10.51 5.09
C GLU A 17 -31.96 -11.52 4.87
N GLY A 18 -32.14 -11.98 3.64
CA GLY A 18 -33.17 -12.96 3.28
C GLY A 18 -32.95 -14.33 3.94
N MET A 19 -31.70 -14.81 3.97
CA MET A 19 -31.34 -16.05 4.67
C MET A 19 -31.54 -15.90 6.19
N GLY A 20 -31.17 -14.76 6.76
CA GLY A 20 -31.42 -14.45 8.18
C GLY A 20 -32.90 -14.45 8.53
N LYS A 21 -33.76 -13.85 7.68
CA LYS A 21 -35.23 -13.89 7.85
C LYS A 21 -35.81 -15.31 7.81
N ARG A 22 -35.12 -16.27 7.20
CA ARG A 22 -35.50 -17.68 7.17
C ARG A 22 -34.97 -18.49 8.36
N GLY A 23 -34.36 -17.83 9.35
CA GLY A 23 -33.82 -18.46 10.55
C GLY A 23 -32.46 -19.14 10.35
N LEU A 24 -31.75 -18.85 9.26
CA LEU A 24 -30.40 -19.37 9.02
C LEU A 24 -29.35 -18.46 9.67
N ASN A 25 -28.34 -19.07 10.28
CA ASN A 25 -27.14 -18.34 10.72
C ASN A 25 -26.24 -18.11 9.51
N VAL A 26 -26.11 -16.86 9.08
CA VAL A 26 -25.43 -16.48 7.84
C VAL A 26 -24.54 -15.26 8.07
N GLY A 27 -23.36 -15.26 7.46
CA GLY A 27 -22.44 -14.13 7.42
C GLY A 27 -21.93 -13.89 6.00
N GLY A 28 -21.47 -12.67 5.74
CA GLY A 28 -20.91 -12.29 4.44
C GLY A 28 -19.60 -11.55 4.57
N ALA A 29 -18.75 -11.68 3.55
CA ALA A 29 -17.49 -10.96 3.45
C ALA A 29 -17.51 -10.06 2.22
N ILE A 30 -17.26 -8.77 2.42
CA ILE A 30 -17.13 -7.77 1.36
C ILE A 30 -15.83 -7.00 1.53
N ARG A 31 -15.31 -6.44 0.44
CA ARG A 31 -14.08 -5.64 0.47
C ARG A 31 -14.39 -4.25 1.04
N GLN A 32 -13.47 -3.74 1.86
CA GLN A 32 -13.49 -2.33 2.24
C GLN A 32 -13.34 -1.44 0.99
N PRO A 33 -14.17 -0.42 0.83
CA PRO A 33 -13.99 0.56 -0.23
C PRO A 33 -12.89 1.57 0.09
N SER A 34 -12.22 2.03 -0.97
CA SER A 34 -11.36 3.21 -0.93
C SER A 34 -12.22 4.48 -0.81
N GLY A 35 -11.79 5.41 0.04
CA GLY A 35 -12.43 6.71 0.23
C GLY A 35 -12.25 7.64 -0.97
N GLY A 36 -11.13 7.54 -1.70
CA GLY A 36 -10.82 8.42 -2.83
C GLY A 36 -11.91 8.46 -3.92
N PRO A 37 -12.34 7.30 -4.46
CA PRO A 37 -13.39 7.25 -5.47
C PRO A 37 -14.79 7.65 -4.97
N THR A 38 -15.05 7.55 -3.66
CA THR A 38 -16.32 7.93 -3.02
C THR A 38 -16.66 9.40 -3.25
N MET A 39 -15.65 10.25 -3.35
CA MET A 39 -15.82 11.70 -3.56
C MET A 39 -15.81 12.11 -5.05
N ASN A 40 -15.71 11.16 -5.99
CA ASN A 40 -15.60 11.46 -7.42
C ASN A 40 -16.83 10.98 -8.21
N ILE A 41 -16.92 9.68 -8.52
CA ILE A 41 -17.95 9.12 -9.43
C ILE A 41 -18.60 7.84 -8.87
N LYS A 42 -17.93 7.11 -7.96
CA LYS A 42 -18.47 5.83 -7.48
C LYS A 42 -19.53 6.07 -6.42
N GLY A 43 -20.72 5.52 -6.65
CA GLY A 43 -21.74 5.34 -5.61
C GLY A 43 -21.26 4.40 -4.51
N THR A 44 -22.16 4.11 -3.56
CA THR A 44 -21.81 3.35 -2.36
C THR A 44 -21.33 1.93 -2.72
N ALA A 45 -20.19 1.54 -2.16
CA ALA A 45 -19.73 0.16 -2.23
C ALA A 45 -20.39 -0.74 -1.17
N ALA A 46 -21.29 -0.18 -0.36
CA ALA A 46 -21.97 -0.83 0.75
C ALA A 46 -23.28 -1.54 0.33
N GLY A 47 -23.73 -1.36 -0.92
CA GLY A 47 -25.04 -1.82 -1.38
C GLY A 47 -25.95 -0.64 -1.75
N GLY A 48 -27.26 -0.84 -1.65
CA GLY A 48 -28.22 0.22 -2.02
C GLY A 48 -29.67 -0.14 -1.73
N GLY A 49 -30.54 0.87 -1.67
CA GLY A 49 -31.95 0.70 -1.31
C GLY A 49 -32.09 0.32 0.16
N ASN A 50 -32.78 -0.78 0.46
CA ASN A 50 -32.93 -1.32 1.81
C ASN A 50 -31.87 -2.37 2.17
N ALA A 51 -31.04 -2.78 1.21
CA ALA A 51 -30.02 -3.82 1.37
C ALA A 51 -28.62 -3.16 1.32
N LEU A 52 -28.15 -2.70 2.48
CA LEU A 52 -26.91 -1.96 2.63
C LEU A 52 -26.16 -2.34 3.91
N ALA A 53 -24.83 -2.33 3.84
CA ALA A 53 -24.00 -2.39 5.02
C ALA A 53 -24.07 -1.07 5.79
N ILE A 54 -24.36 -1.17 7.09
CA ILE A 54 -24.37 -0.05 8.04
C ILE A 54 -23.28 -0.24 9.11
N PRO A 55 -22.70 0.85 9.63
CA PRO A 55 -22.96 2.24 9.25
C PRO A 55 -22.16 2.66 8.00
N MET A 56 -22.86 3.30 7.04
CA MET A 56 -22.35 3.51 5.67
C MET A 56 -21.19 4.51 5.60
N THR A 57 -21.24 5.56 6.42
CA THR A 57 -20.23 6.62 6.43
C THR A 57 -18.89 6.07 6.85
N GLU A 58 -18.85 5.37 7.98
CA GLU A 58 -17.67 4.72 8.52
C GLU A 58 -17.17 3.68 7.53
N PHE A 59 -18.04 2.84 6.99
CA PHE A 59 -17.65 1.85 5.97
C PHE A 59 -16.99 2.50 4.74
N SER A 60 -17.43 3.70 4.34
CA SER A 60 -16.94 4.39 3.14
C SER A 60 -15.77 5.34 3.39
N MET A 61 -15.54 5.79 4.63
CA MET A 61 -14.57 6.84 4.99
C MET A 61 -13.36 6.34 5.81
N GLY A 62 -13.23 5.03 6.01
CA GLY A 62 -12.01 4.46 6.61
C GLY A 62 -12.23 3.21 7.44
N LEU A 63 -13.48 2.88 7.77
CA LEU A 63 -13.90 1.75 8.61
C LEU A 63 -13.06 1.69 9.89
N THR A 64 -12.18 0.70 10.01
CA THR A 64 -11.29 0.43 11.14
C THR A 64 -9.89 1.01 10.97
N GLY A 65 -9.59 1.62 9.81
CA GLY A 65 -8.29 2.21 9.51
C GLY A 65 -7.34 1.33 8.68
N ASP A 66 -7.78 0.15 8.21
CA ASP A 66 -6.90 -0.82 7.54
C ASP A 66 -6.15 -0.22 6.33
N ILE A 67 -6.83 0.57 5.50
CA ILE A 67 -6.21 1.27 4.36
C ILE A 67 -5.18 2.29 4.84
N ASN A 68 -5.41 2.96 5.98
CA ASN A 68 -4.48 3.93 6.55
C ASN A 68 -3.20 3.25 7.04
N ASP A 69 -3.33 2.08 7.67
CA ASP A 69 -2.18 1.31 8.15
C ASP A 69 -1.34 0.79 6.97
N ILE A 70 -1.99 0.35 5.88
CA ILE A 70 -1.31 -0.03 4.64
C ILE A 70 -0.60 1.17 4.01
N MET A 71 -1.25 2.33 3.99
CA MET A 71 -0.67 3.58 3.49
C MET A 71 0.57 3.97 4.28
N ASN A 72 0.51 3.89 5.61
CA ASN A 72 1.63 4.16 6.50
C ASN A 72 2.77 3.17 6.27
N ALA A 73 2.49 1.87 6.23
CA ALA A 73 3.51 0.84 6.01
C ALA A 73 4.21 1.00 4.66
N HIS A 74 3.46 1.23 3.58
CA HIS A 74 4.02 1.42 2.23
C HIS A 74 4.88 2.69 2.14
N ASN A 75 4.36 3.80 2.65
CA ASN A 75 5.08 5.07 2.60
C ASN A 75 6.30 5.06 3.52
N LEU A 76 6.27 4.32 4.64
CA LEU A 76 7.45 4.14 5.49
C LEU A 76 8.56 3.39 4.77
N ALA A 77 8.23 2.40 3.93
CA ALA A 77 9.22 1.74 3.07
C ALA A 77 9.83 2.72 2.06
N MET A 78 9.03 3.61 1.45
CA MET A 78 9.53 4.68 0.58
C MET A 78 10.42 5.70 1.32
N VAL A 79 10.08 6.04 2.56
CA VAL A 79 10.93 6.89 3.42
C VAL A 79 12.25 6.20 3.69
N ALA A 80 12.24 4.91 4.05
CA ALA A 80 13.46 4.14 4.29
C ALA A 80 14.36 4.12 3.04
N LEU A 81 13.78 3.90 1.86
CA LEU A 81 14.48 3.91 0.57
C LEU A 81 15.11 5.28 0.27
N THR A 82 14.34 6.35 0.34
CA THR A 82 14.82 7.70 0.00
C THR A 82 15.84 8.23 1.01
N ALA A 83 15.65 7.94 2.30
CA ALA A 83 16.64 8.23 3.35
C ALA A 83 17.94 7.46 3.09
N ARG A 84 17.84 6.19 2.69
CA ARG A 84 18.99 5.36 2.35
C ARG A 84 19.80 5.97 1.21
N MET A 85 19.15 6.35 0.11
CA MET A 85 19.79 7.00 -1.03
C MET A 85 20.46 8.33 -0.62
N GLN A 86 19.81 9.12 0.23
CA GLN A 86 20.38 10.38 0.73
C GLN A 86 21.63 10.16 1.59
N HIS A 87 21.63 9.15 2.47
CA HIS A 87 22.80 8.82 3.27
C HIS A 87 23.97 8.34 2.40
N GLU A 88 23.71 7.50 1.40
CA GLU A 88 24.75 7.04 0.46
C GLU A 88 25.33 8.18 -0.39
N ARG A 89 24.50 9.16 -0.77
CA ARG A 89 24.96 10.39 -1.43
C ARG A 89 25.83 11.25 -0.51
N ASN A 90 25.50 11.31 0.77
CA ASN A 90 26.11 12.24 1.72
C ASN A 90 27.38 11.72 2.39
N TYR A 91 27.57 10.41 2.47
CA TYR A 91 28.67 9.77 3.19
C TYR A 91 29.46 8.84 2.28
N ASN A 92 30.78 8.76 2.50
CA ASN A 92 31.62 7.74 1.87
C ASN A 92 31.43 6.36 2.55
N ASP A 93 31.99 5.31 1.95
CA ASP A 93 31.77 3.92 2.43
C ASP A 93 32.30 3.69 3.85
N GLU A 94 33.44 4.28 4.20
CA GLU A 94 33.99 4.20 5.56
C GLU A 94 33.07 4.86 6.60
N GLN A 95 32.54 6.04 6.28
CA GLN A 95 31.60 6.77 7.14
C GLN A 95 30.28 6.01 7.28
N LEU A 96 29.76 5.46 6.19
CA LEU A 96 28.53 4.68 6.18
C LEU A 96 28.69 3.41 7.04
N ALA A 97 29.78 2.68 6.87
CA ALA A 97 30.10 1.49 7.67
C ALA A 97 30.28 1.84 9.16
N ARG A 98 30.95 2.95 9.49
CA ARG A 98 31.14 3.37 10.88
C ARG A 98 29.85 3.81 11.57
N LEU A 99 29.02 4.61 10.89
CA LEU A 99 27.82 5.23 11.47
C LEU A 99 26.64 4.27 11.51
N THR A 100 26.49 3.46 10.47
CA THR A 100 25.29 2.64 10.27
C THR A 100 25.56 1.14 10.32
N LYS A 101 26.83 0.72 10.26
CA LYS A 101 27.25 -0.69 10.13
C LYS A 101 26.70 -1.38 8.88
N MET A 102 26.41 -0.60 7.83
CA MET A 102 25.88 -1.08 6.56
C MET A 102 26.83 -0.76 5.40
N HIS A 103 26.87 -1.67 4.41
CA HIS A 103 27.56 -1.45 3.13
C HIS A 103 26.64 -0.70 2.17
N ARG A 104 27.19 0.00 1.17
CA ARG A 104 26.42 0.77 0.17
C ARG A 104 25.62 -0.15 -0.77
N LEU A 105 24.35 0.19 -1.03
CA LEU A 105 23.46 -0.54 -1.95
C LEU A 105 23.54 -0.01 -3.38
N ASP A 106 23.90 1.27 -3.56
CA ASP A 106 24.11 1.91 -4.87
C ASP A 106 22.86 1.86 -5.76
N ILE A 107 21.74 2.35 -5.20
CA ILE A 107 20.43 2.34 -5.85
C ILE A 107 20.39 3.36 -6.99
N ASP A 108 20.04 2.88 -8.19
CA ASP A 108 19.84 3.71 -9.37
C ASP A 108 18.51 4.51 -9.26
N PRO A 109 18.55 5.85 -9.15
CA PRO A 109 17.35 6.69 -8.98
C PRO A 109 16.39 6.63 -10.18
N THR A 110 16.86 6.19 -11.35
CA THR A 110 16.03 6.09 -12.57
C THR A 110 15.24 4.80 -12.67
N LYS A 111 15.54 3.81 -11.81
CA LYS A 111 14.94 2.47 -11.83
C LYS A 111 14.08 2.18 -10.59
N VAL A 112 13.79 3.20 -9.78
CA VAL A 112 12.92 3.04 -8.63
C VAL A 112 11.47 2.94 -9.11
N GLU A 113 10.94 1.73 -9.11
CA GLU A 113 9.56 1.46 -9.54
C GLU A 113 8.52 1.76 -8.46
N MET A 114 8.91 1.65 -7.20
CA MET A 114 8.03 1.91 -6.07
C MET A 114 7.67 3.40 -6.01
N GLY A 115 6.37 3.69 -5.93
CA GLY A 115 5.84 5.03 -5.75
C GLY A 115 5.33 5.23 -4.33
N TRP A 116 4.90 6.45 -4.04
CA TRP A 116 4.13 6.74 -2.84
C TRP A 116 2.67 6.29 -3.03
N ILE A 117 1.93 6.12 -1.94
CA ILE A 117 0.49 5.85 -2.02
C ILE A 117 -0.32 6.79 -1.15
N MET A 118 -1.54 7.07 -1.61
CA MET A 118 -2.56 7.77 -0.85
C MET A 118 -3.95 7.27 -1.22
N ASP A 119 -4.91 7.35 -0.30
CA ASP A 119 -6.29 6.93 -0.59
C ASP A 119 -7.15 8.06 -1.18
N PHE A 120 -6.57 8.84 -2.10
CA PHE A 120 -7.24 9.97 -2.74
C PHE A 120 -7.10 9.92 -4.26
N CYS A 121 -8.14 10.38 -4.96
CA CYS A 121 -8.13 10.48 -6.42
C CYS A 121 -7.45 11.78 -6.90
N ALA A 122 -6.13 11.86 -6.75
CA ALA A 122 -5.32 13.00 -7.18
C ALA A 122 -4.57 12.70 -8.50
N GLN A 123 -5.21 12.97 -9.64
CA GLN A 123 -4.59 12.69 -10.96
C GLN A 123 -3.31 13.50 -11.21
N SER A 124 -3.21 14.68 -10.60
CA SER A 124 -2.04 15.57 -10.68
C SER A 124 -0.76 14.98 -10.05
N LEU A 125 -0.88 13.99 -9.16
CA LEU A 125 0.26 13.38 -8.46
C LEU A 125 0.79 12.11 -9.14
N ARG A 126 0.27 11.75 -10.32
CA ARG A 126 0.71 10.55 -11.06
C ARG A 126 2.18 10.61 -11.49
N ASN A 127 2.69 11.81 -11.77
CA ASN A 127 4.08 12.03 -12.13
C ASN A 127 4.57 13.26 -11.37
N ILE A 128 5.56 13.07 -10.51
CA ILE A 128 6.14 14.12 -9.68
C ILE A 128 7.66 14.04 -9.71
N ILE A 129 8.31 15.12 -9.30
CA ILE A 129 9.74 15.15 -8.99
C ILE A 129 9.87 15.39 -7.49
N ILE A 130 10.60 14.51 -6.81
CA ILE A 130 10.88 14.63 -5.37
C ILE A 130 12.34 15.05 -5.16
N GLY A 131 12.67 15.43 -3.92
CA GLY A 131 14.05 15.72 -3.54
C GLY A 131 14.66 16.93 -4.25
N MET A 132 13.83 17.91 -4.60
CA MET A 132 14.31 19.19 -5.13
C MET A 132 14.84 20.07 -4.00
N GLY A 133 15.96 20.74 -4.23
CA GLY A 133 16.59 21.64 -3.26
C GLY A 133 18.09 21.40 -3.14
N GLY A 134 18.59 21.53 -1.91
CA GLY A 134 19.98 21.35 -1.56
C GLY A 134 20.32 19.92 -1.10
N ARG A 135 21.53 19.77 -0.57
CA ARG A 135 22.10 18.48 -0.15
C ARG A 135 21.28 17.76 0.93
N MET A 136 20.47 18.48 1.70
CA MET A 136 19.69 17.93 2.81
C MET A 136 18.22 17.62 2.44
N ASP A 137 17.77 17.97 1.24
CA ASP A 137 16.37 17.85 0.83
C ASP A 137 16.04 16.50 0.16
N GLY A 138 16.94 15.52 0.26
CA GLY A 138 16.79 14.20 -0.36
C GLY A 138 17.37 14.11 -1.77
N PHE A 139 17.18 12.97 -2.43
CA PHE A 139 17.71 12.68 -3.77
C PHE A 139 16.72 13.13 -4.85
N THR A 140 17.17 13.95 -5.80
CA THR A 140 16.30 14.43 -6.88
C THR A 140 15.99 13.30 -7.87
N MET A 141 14.74 12.87 -7.95
CA MET A 141 14.32 11.78 -8.83
C MET A 141 12.85 11.91 -9.26
N GLN A 142 12.51 11.29 -10.39
CA GLN A 142 11.11 11.12 -10.77
C GLN A 142 10.43 10.11 -9.84
N SER A 143 9.17 10.38 -9.49
CA SER A 143 8.36 9.53 -8.64
C SER A 143 6.88 9.65 -8.99
N LYS A 144 6.02 8.92 -8.29
CA LYS A 144 4.58 8.82 -8.57
C LYS A 144 3.79 8.56 -7.29
N PHE A 145 2.53 9.01 -7.24
CA PHE A 145 1.55 8.55 -6.27
C PHE A 145 0.55 7.57 -6.91
N GLY A 146 0.36 6.43 -6.26
CA GLY A 146 -0.70 5.47 -6.53
C GLY A 146 -1.86 5.60 -5.54
N ILE A 147 -2.99 4.96 -5.87
CA ILE A 147 -4.10 4.82 -4.92
C ILE A 147 -3.76 3.75 -3.88
N ALA A 148 -4.11 3.93 -2.60
CA ALA A 148 -3.71 3.01 -1.54
C ALA A 148 -4.06 1.53 -1.82
N VAL A 149 -5.22 1.28 -2.44
CA VAL A 149 -5.67 -0.07 -2.83
C VAL A 149 -4.84 -0.71 -3.94
N SER A 150 -3.97 0.03 -4.65
CA SER A 150 -3.03 -0.54 -5.63
C SER A 150 -1.71 -0.99 -5.02
N SER A 151 -1.52 -0.80 -3.71
CA SER A 151 -0.33 -1.28 -2.99
C SER A 151 -0.26 -2.80 -3.04
N GLU A 152 0.92 -3.36 -3.30
CA GLU A 152 1.13 -4.80 -3.17
C GLU A 152 0.91 -5.31 -1.74
N LEU A 153 1.11 -4.47 -0.72
CA LEU A 153 0.78 -4.82 0.66
C LEU A 153 -0.70 -5.17 0.81
N MET A 154 -1.60 -4.50 0.06
CA MET A 154 -3.02 -4.83 0.03
C MET A 154 -3.27 -6.21 -0.59
N ALA A 155 -2.58 -6.54 -1.68
CA ALA A 155 -2.68 -7.86 -2.30
C ALA A 155 -2.18 -8.96 -1.34
N MET A 156 -1.09 -8.69 -0.59
CA MET A 156 -0.54 -9.65 0.35
C MET A 156 -1.47 -9.92 1.53
N LEU A 157 -2.10 -8.90 2.09
CA LEU A 157 -3.08 -9.09 3.17
C LEU A 157 -4.27 -9.96 2.73
N SER A 158 -4.58 -10.03 1.44
CA SER A 158 -5.65 -10.91 0.93
C SER A 158 -5.26 -12.39 0.83
N ILE A 159 -3.97 -12.73 0.92
CA ILE A 159 -3.45 -14.11 0.78
C ILE A 159 -2.70 -14.63 2.01
N VAL A 160 -2.33 -13.75 2.94
CA VAL A 160 -1.62 -14.08 4.17
C VAL A 160 -2.52 -14.86 5.11
N ARG A 161 -1.95 -15.89 5.76
CA ARG A 161 -2.70 -16.78 6.66
C ARG A 161 -2.61 -16.38 8.13
N ASP A 162 -1.47 -15.84 8.53
CA ASP A 162 -1.20 -15.41 9.90
C ASP A 162 -0.06 -14.37 9.94
N LEU A 163 0.18 -13.80 11.13
CA LEU A 163 1.20 -12.76 11.30
C LEU A 163 2.62 -13.27 11.07
N ALA A 164 2.89 -14.55 11.32
CA ALA A 164 4.21 -15.13 11.05
C ALA A 164 4.43 -15.26 9.53
N ASP A 165 3.43 -15.75 8.80
CA ASP A 165 3.41 -15.83 7.33
C ASP A 165 3.58 -14.45 6.69
N LEU A 166 2.97 -13.40 7.27
CA LEU A 166 3.17 -12.00 6.84
C LEU A 166 4.64 -11.56 7.00
N ARG A 167 5.22 -11.79 8.19
CA ARG A 167 6.59 -11.35 8.53
C ARG A 167 7.64 -12.12 7.76
N GLU A 168 7.55 -13.44 7.72
CA GLU A 168 8.59 -14.32 7.19
C GLU A 168 8.57 -14.40 5.67
N ARG A 169 7.39 -14.49 5.04
CA ARG A 169 7.31 -14.73 3.60
C ARG A 169 7.03 -13.48 2.79
N LYS A 170 6.31 -12.50 3.32
CA LYS A 170 5.70 -11.47 2.46
C LYS A 170 6.38 -10.12 2.56
N ILE A 171 6.65 -9.59 3.75
CA ILE A 171 7.41 -8.32 3.86
C ILE A 171 8.87 -8.50 3.39
N GLY A 172 9.44 -9.68 3.63
CA GLY A 172 10.73 -10.09 3.11
C GLY A 172 10.75 -10.45 1.61
N GLU A 173 9.63 -10.38 0.88
CA GLU A 173 9.56 -10.51 -0.58
C GLU A 173 9.22 -9.16 -1.25
N VAL A 174 8.33 -8.35 -0.64
CA VAL A 174 7.97 -6.99 -1.11
C VAL A 174 9.19 -6.09 -1.19
N SER A 175 10.06 -6.15 -0.19
CA SER A 175 11.25 -5.29 -0.15
C SER A 175 12.22 -5.59 -1.30
N PHE A 176 12.10 -6.75 -1.96
CA PHE A 176 13.09 -7.28 -2.90
C PHE A 176 12.69 -7.14 -4.37
N ASN A 177 11.40 -7.25 -4.69
CA ASN A 177 10.94 -7.00 -6.06
C ASN A 177 10.81 -5.50 -6.41
N TYR A 178 10.70 -4.62 -5.41
CA TYR A 178 10.58 -3.18 -5.61
C TYR A 178 11.90 -2.39 -5.61
N CYS A 179 12.98 -2.97 -5.08
CA CYS A 179 14.24 -2.28 -4.84
C CYS A 179 15.39 -2.71 -5.77
N LEU A 180 15.31 -3.88 -6.41
CA LEU A 180 16.48 -4.48 -7.08
C LEU A 180 16.14 -4.98 -8.50
N VAL A 181 16.25 -4.09 -9.48
CA VAL A 181 17.03 -4.47 -10.68
C VAL A 181 18.50 -4.24 -10.35
N ILE A 182 18.97 -4.89 -9.29
CA ILE A 182 20.39 -5.04 -8.98
C ILE A 182 20.64 -6.52 -9.15
N GLY A 183 21.51 -6.86 -10.10
CA GLY A 183 21.92 -8.22 -10.32
C GLY A 183 22.30 -8.92 -9.01
N ASP A 184 21.88 -10.17 -8.87
CA ASP A 184 22.44 -11.22 -8.00
C ASP A 184 22.66 -10.94 -6.49
N LYS A 185 22.10 -9.86 -5.90
CA LYS A 185 22.29 -9.55 -4.47
C LYS A 185 21.01 -9.47 -3.65
N THR A 186 20.13 -10.44 -3.85
CA THR A 186 18.84 -10.59 -3.18
C THR A 186 18.93 -11.08 -1.72
N GLU A 187 20.09 -11.50 -1.23
CA GLU A 187 20.24 -12.00 0.16
C GLU A 187 20.58 -10.92 1.20
N GLU A 188 21.34 -9.88 0.84
CA GLU A 188 21.97 -8.99 1.83
C GLU A 188 20.98 -8.03 2.53
N LEU A 189 19.82 -7.76 1.93
CA LEU A 189 18.74 -6.97 2.53
C LEU A 189 17.85 -7.77 3.49
N LYS A 190 17.87 -9.12 3.47
CA LYS A 190 17.10 -9.94 4.44
C LYS A 190 17.63 -9.74 5.85
N THR A 191 18.92 -9.43 5.94
CA THR A 191 19.64 -9.05 7.16
C THR A 191 19.19 -7.71 7.77
N TRP A 192 18.50 -6.85 7.02
CA TRP A 192 17.99 -5.56 7.52
C TRP A 192 16.75 -5.74 8.40
N GLN A 193 15.76 -6.54 7.95
CA GLN A 193 14.57 -6.85 8.76
C GLN A 193 14.86 -7.67 10.01
N ALA A 194 15.92 -8.49 10.00
CA ALA A 194 16.28 -9.29 11.16
C ALA A 194 16.99 -8.49 12.27
N ARG A 195 17.36 -7.23 12.03
CA ARG A 195 18.20 -6.41 12.93
C ARG A 195 17.58 -5.06 13.36
N SER A 196 16.38 -4.73 12.89
CA SER A 196 15.53 -3.61 13.35
C SER A 196 14.34 -4.12 14.14
#